data_AF-A0A352RQJ2-F1
#
_entry.id   AF-A0A352RQJ2-F1
#
_cell.length_a   1.000
_cell.length_b   1.000
_cell.length_c   1.000
_cell.angle_alpha   90.00
_cell.angle_beta   90.00
_cell.angle_gamma   90.00
#
_symmetry.space_group_name_H-M   'P 1'
#
loop_
_entity.id
_entity.type
_entity.pdbx_description
1 polymer ?
#
loop_
_entity_poly.entity_id
_entity_poly.type
_entity_poly.pdbx_seq_one_letter_code
_entity_poly.pdbx_strand_id
1 'polypeptide(L)'
;MEQRISIERMEQAVNLFGSFDENVRLIESEFKVTISNREGELRVNGEVEDTMLAVKALNALLTISNRGEPITEQNVRYVISLVRAGQEDRISELTQDVICISSKGRPIKPKTIGQKKYIESVLKNTITIGVGPAGTGKTYLAVAAAVAAFRERKVNRIILTRPAVEAG
;
A
#
# COMPACT_ATOMS: atom_id res chain seq x y z
N MET A 1 -8.65 25.63 10.26
CA MET A 1 -7.69 25.29 11.33
C MET A 1 -6.36 24.95 10.67
N GLU A 2 -5.24 25.41 11.23
CA GLU A 2 -3.91 25.02 10.76
C GLU A 2 -3.39 23.89 11.66
N GLN A 3 -2.88 22.82 11.05
CA GLN A 3 -2.13 21.75 11.72
C GLN A 3 -0.73 21.65 11.12
N ARG A 4 0.26 21.29 11.94
CA ARG A 4 1.66 21.21 11.53
C ARG A 4 2.22 19.82 11.77
N ILE A 5 2.98 19.32 10.80
CA ILE A 5 3.70 18.05 10.88
C ILE A 5 5.17 18.32 10.59
N SER A 6 6.03 17.98 11.54
CA SER A 6 7.49 18.09 11.36
C SER A 6 7.99 16.97 10.45
N ILE A 7 8.77 17.32 9.43
CA ILE A 7 9.49 16.35 8.61
C ILE A 7 10.95 16.31 9.07
N GLU A 8 11.40 15.14 9.55
CA GLU A 8 12.77 14.98 10.03
C GLU A 8 13.80 14.87 8.89
N ARG A 9 13.40 14.35 7.72
CA ARG A 9 14.30 14.15 6.58
C ARG A 9 13.69 14.66 5.28
N MET A 10 14.45 15.46 4.54
CA MET A 10 13.98 16.05 3.28
C MET A 10 13.59 14.99 2.23
N GLU A 11 14.23 13.82 2.25
CA GLU A 11 13.86 12.67 1.42
C GLU A 11 12.43 12.17 1.66
N GLN A 12 11.94 12.26 2.90
CA GLN A 12 10.57 11.87 3.24
C GLN A 12 9.56 12.81 2.59
N ALA A 13 9.86 14.12 2.58
CA ALA A 13 9.06 15.10 1.87
C ALA A 13 9.01 14.75 0.38
N VAL A 14 10.15 14.58 -0.27
CA VAL A 14 10.20 14.26 -1.72
C VAL A 14 9.38 13.00 -2.05
N ASN A 15 9.54 11.93 -1.26
CA ASN A 15 8.77 10.70 -1.45
C ASN A 15 7.26 10.90 -1.22
N LEU A 16 6.88 11.69 -0.21
CA LEU A 16 5.48 11.97 0.13
C LEU A 16 4.77 12.83 -0.93
N PHE A 17 5.45 13.84 -1.48
CA PHE A 17 4.90 14.68 -2.54
C PHE A 17 4.75 13.91 -3.85
N GLY A 18 5.66 12.97 -4.14
CA GLY A 18 5.63 12.19 -5.38
C GLY A 18 6.06 13.02 -6.59
N SER A 19 5.79 12.52 -7.80
CA SER A 19 6.15 13.26 -9.02
C SER A 19 5.18 14.43 -9.21
N PHE A 20 5.70 15.64 -9.40
CA PHE A 20 4.87 16.85 -9.63
C PHE A 20 3.76 17.06 -8.57
N ASP A 21 4.04 16.69 -7.32
CA ASP A 21 3.13 16.81 -6.17
C ASP A 21 1.84 15.97 -6.28
N GLU A 22 1.83 14.94 -7.13
CA GLU A 22 0.64 14.11 -7.41
C GLU A 22 -0.01 13.52 -6.15
N ASN A 23 0.82 13.06 -5.21
CA ASN A 23 0.34 12.38 -4.00
C ASN A 23 -0.30 13.39 -3.04
N VAL A 24 0.30 14.58 -2.91
CA VAL A 24 -0.23 15.63 -2.03
C VAL A 24 -1.50 16.22 -2.61
N ARG A 25 -1.56 16.49 -3.92
CA ARG A 25 -2.78 16.96 -4.59
C ARG A 25 -3.93 15.98 -4.44
N LEU A 26 -3.65 14.67 -4.46
CA LEU A 26 -4.67 13.65 -4.21
C LEU A 26 -5.22 13.75 -2.78
N ILE A 27 -4.37 13.91 -1.77
CA ILE A 27 -4.79 14.09 -0.36
C ILE A 27 -5.60 15.38 -0.20
N GLU A 28 -5.12 16.49 -0.77
CA GLU A 28 -5.82 17.78 -0.78
C GLU A 28 -7.22 17.66 -1.38
N SER A 29 -7.35 16.97 -2.52
CA SER A 29 -8.65 16.78 -3.19
C SER A 29 -9.62 15.90 -2.40
N GLU A 30 -9.12 14.84 -1.74
CA GLU A 30 -9.95 13.87 -1.02
C GLU A 30 -10.41 14.37 0.35
N PHE A 31 -9.62 15.22 1.00
CA PHE A 31 -9.97 15.81 2.30
C PHE A 31 -10.32 17.30 2.21
N LYS A 32 -10.36 17.92 1.02
CA LYS A 32 -10.65 19.36 0.84
C LYS A 32 -9.77 20.28 1.69
N VAL A 33 -8.49 19.93 1.79
CA VAL A 33 -7.48 20.72 2.53
C VAL A 33 -6.45 21.31 1.59
N THR A 34 -5.67 22.26 2.08
CA THR A 34 -4.45 22.76 1.43
C THR A 34 -3.23 22.33 2.24
N ILE A 35 -2.23 21.79 1.57
CA ILE A 35 -0.98 21.29 2.15
C ILE A 35 0.17 22.09 1.56
N SER A 36 1.02 22.65 2.42
CA SER A 36 2.22 23.36 2.00
C SER A 36 3.43 22.88 2.80
N ASN A 37 4.60 22.83 2.15
CA ASN A 37 5.86 22.57 2.82
C ASN A 37 6.61 23.89 2.99
N ARG A 38 6.89 24.27 4.23
CA ARG A 38 7.65 25.48 4.55
C ARG A 38 8.57 25.21 5.73
N GLU A 39 9.84 25.56 5.57
CA GLU A 39 10.84 25.49 6.66
C GLU A 39 11.01 24.08 7.26
N GLY A 40 10.72 23.02 6.50
CA GLY A 40 10.80 21.63 6.99
C GLY A 40 9.52 21.13 7.69
N GLU A 41 8.46 21.94 7.71
CA GLU A 41 7.15 21.57 8.25
C GLU A 41 6.11 21.48 7.13
N LEU A 42 5.26 20.44 7.21
CA LEU A 42 4.00 20.42 6.46
C LEU A 42 2.95 21.20 7.24
N ARG A 43 2.32 22.15 6.57
CA ARG A 43 1.17 22.88 7.10
C ARG A 43 -0.07 22.43 6.35
N VAL A 44 -1.05 21.94 7.10
CA VAL A 44 -2.35 21.48 6.60
C VAL A 44 -3.41 22.48 7.05
N ASN A 45 -4.15 23.02 6.10
CA ASN A 45 -5.18 24.03 6.34
C ASN A 45 -6.53 23.58 5.77
N GLY A 46 -7.59 23.67 6.56
CA GLY A 46 -8.95 23.34 6.15
C GLY A 46 -9.94 23.37 7.30
N GLU A 47 -11.08 22.69 7.13
CA GLU A 47 -12.02 22.43 8.23
C GLU A 47 -11.41 21.49 9.27
N VAL A 48 -11.90 21.52 10.51
CA VAL A 48 -11.27 20.80 11.64
C VAL A 48 -11.24 19.29 11.38
N GLU A 49 -12.36 18.69 10.99
CA GLU A 49 -12.45 17.24 10.73
C GLU A 49 -11.57 16.81 9.55
N ASP A 50 -11.67 17.55 8.44
CA ASP A 50 -10.89 17.32 7.23
C ASP A 50 -9.38 17.42 7.48
N THR A 51 -8.95 18.44 8.24
CA THR A 51 -7.56 18.63 8.62
C THR A 51 -7.07 17.47 9.50
N MET A 52 -7.88 16.98 10.43
CA MET A 52 -7.52 15.82 11.26
C MET A 52 -7.34 14.54 10.41
N LEU A 53 -8.24 14.28 9.46
CA LEU A 53 -8.14 13.12 8.58
C LEU A 53 -6.92 13.22 7.65
N ALA A 54 -6.66 14.40 7.09
CA ALA A 54 -5.48 14.63 6.26
C ALA A 54 -4.18 14.42 7.05
N VAL A 55 -4.09 14.92 8.29
CA VAL A 55 -2.93 14.72 9.16
C VAL A 55 -2.71 13.23 9.47
N LYS A 56 -3.78 12.48 9.75
CA LYS A 56 -3.70 11.02 9.94
C LYS A 56 -3.17 10.31 8.69
N ALA A 57 -3.64 10.69 7.51
CA ALA A 57 -3.17 10.12 6.24
C ALA A 57 -1.68 10.42 6.00
N LEU A 58 -1.25 11.67 6.24
CA LEU A 58 0.15 12.08 6.08
C LEU A 58 1.06 11.31 7.05
N ASN A 59 0.68 11.17 8.32
CA ASN A 59 1.45 10.38 9.30
C ASN A 59 1.56 8.90 8.92
N ALA A 60 0.48 8.31 8.41
CA ALA A 60 0.49 6.93 7.93
C ALA A 60 1.41 6.75 6.69
N LEU A 61 1.42 7.72 5.78
CA LEU A 61 2.33 7.73 4.62
C LEU A 61 3.78 7.95 5.02
N LEU A 62 4.05 8.85 5.99
CA LEU A 62 5.38 9.03 6.57
C LEU A 62 5.89 7.74 7.22
N THR A 63 5.01 6.96 7.86
CA THR A 63 5.35 5.64 8.40
C THR A 63 5.79 4.64 7.32
N ILE A 64 5.18 4.71 6.12
CA ILE A 64 5.58 3.90 4.96
C ILE A 64 6.94 4.38 4.42
N SER A 65 7.10 5.70 4.26
CA SER A 65 8.35 6.33 3.79
C SER A 65 9.54 6.05 4.71
N ASN A 66 9.34 6.09 6.03
CA ASN A 66 10.37 5.82 7.04
C ASN A 66 10.96 4.41 6.97
N ARG A 67 10.26 3.48 6.33
CA ARG A 67 10.72 2.10 6.11
C ARG A 67 11.47 1.94 4.77
N GLY A 68 11.74 3.05 4.06
CA GLY A 68 12.40 3.05 2.76
C GLY A 68 11.49 2.63 1.61
N GLU A 69 10.17 2.63 1.81
CA GLU A 69 9.22 2.27 0.77
C GLU A 69 8.83 3.48 -0.09
N PRO A 70 8.80 3.35 -1.43
CA PRO A 70 8.30 4.41 -2.28
C PRO A 70 6.79 4.60 -2.06
N ILE A 71 6.35 5.85 -1.95
CA ILE A 71 4.93 6.18 -1.87
C ILE A 71 4.39 6.28 -3.30
N THR A 72 3.56 5.31 -3.68
CA THR A 72 2.83 5.34 -4.96
C THR A 72 1.41 5.88 -4.78
N GLU A 73 0.78 6.33 -5.85
CA GLU A 73 -0.63 6.74 -5.85
C GLU A 73 -1.54 5.66 -5.23
N GLN A 74 -1.26 4.38 -5.51
CA GLN A 74 -1.98 3.26 -4.91
C GLN A 74 -1.85 3.24 -3.38
N ASN A 75 -0.68 3.55 -2.83
CA ASN A 75 -0.48 3.65 -1.39
C ASN A 75 -1.31 4.79 -0.81
N VAL A 76 -1.30 5.96 -1.47
CA VAL A 76 -2.07 7.13 -1.04
C VAL A 76 -3.57 6.81 -0.99
N ARG A 77 -4.13 6.29 -2.09
CA ARG A 77 -5.56 5.92 -2.14
C ARG A 77 -5.93 4.90 -1.06
N TYR A 78 -5.05 3.93 -0.82
CA TYR A 78 -5.28 2.93 0.22
C TYR A 78 -5.24 3.52 1.62
N VAL A 79 -4.27 4.37 1.92
CA VAL A 79 -4.18 5.08 3.22
C VAL A 79 -5.42 5.95 3.44
N ILE A 80 -5.86 6.70 2.43
CA ILE A 80 -7.08 7.51 2.50
C ILE A 80 -8.30 6.64 2.83
N SER A 81 -8.41 5.47 2.19
CA SER A 81 -9.51 4.52 2.47
C SER A 81 -9.48 3.99 3.90
N LEU A 82 -8.29 3.77 4.48
CA LEU A 82 -8.15 3.28 5.86
C LEU A 82 -8.42 4.38 6.88
N VAL A 83 -7.94 5.60 6.65
CA VAL A 83 -8.22 6.75 7.51
C VAL A 83 -9.73 7.03 7.57
N ARG A 84 -10.42 7.01 6.42
CA ARG A 84 -11.89 7.14 6.37
C ARG A 84 -12.62 6.03 7.12
N ALA A 85 -12.02 4.84 7.20
CA ALA A 85 -12.55 3.71 7.95
C ALA A 85 -12.12 3.67 9.43
N GLY A 86 -11.30 4.63 9.90
CA GLY A 86 -10.73 4.63 11.25
C GLY A 86 -9.76 3.46 11.51
N GLN A 87 -9.04 3.02 10.48
CA GLN A 87 -8.15 1.85 10.49
C GLN A 87 -6.70 2.20 10.11
N GLU A 88 -6.29 3.45 10.29
CA GLU A 88 -4.96 3.95 9.92
C GLU A 88 -3.81 3.24 10.65
N ASP A 89 -4.00 2.82 11.89
CA ASP A 89 -2.96 2.14 12.70
C ASP A 89 -2.52 0.81 12.07
N ARG A 90 -3.39 0.23 11.24
CA ARG A 90 -3.18 -1.05 10.56
C ARG A 90 -2.20 -0.97 9.39
N ILE A 91 -1.77 0.23 8.98
CA ILE A 91 -0.68 0.39 7.99
C ILE A 91 0.59 -0.31 8.47
N SER A 92 0.84 -0.27 9.77
CA SER A 92 2.00 -0.91 10.40
C SER A 92 2.03 -2.43 10.17
N GLU A 93 0.87 -3.08 10.03
CA GLU A 93 0.74 -4.52 9.78
C GLU A 93 1.24 -4.95 8.39
N LEU A 94 1.34 -4.04 7.42
CA LEU A 94 1.55 -4.40 6.00
C LEU A 94 3.00 -4.52 5.56
N THR A 95 3.91 -3.98 6.36
CA THR A 95 5.21 -3.50 5.85
C THR A 95 6.35 -4.49 6.09
N GLN A 96 6.05 -5.76 6.41
CA GLN A 96 7.08 -6.79 6.68
C GLN A 96 6.95 -8.09 5.87
N ASP A 97 5.89 -8.27 5.07
CA ASP A 97 5.61 -9.57 4.44
C ASP A 97 6.12 -9.64 2.99
N VAL A 98 7.45 -9.69 2.80
CA VAL A 98 8.03 -9.96 1.48
C VAL A 98 7.85 -11.45 1.14
N ILE A 99 7.16 -11.73 0.04
CA ILE A 99 6.88 -13.10 -0.44
C ILE A 99 8.11 -13.64 -1.17
N CYS A 100 8.61 -12.89 -2.15
CA CYS A 100 9.83 -13.22 -2.88
C CYS A 100 10.37 -12.00 -3.65
N ILE A 101 11.57 -12.15 -4.19
CA ILE A 101 12.18 -11.17 -5.10
C ILE A 101 11.87 -11.58 -6.53
N SER A 102 11.29 -10.66 -7.30
CA SER A 102 11.03 -10.84 -8.74
C SER A 102 12.34 -10.96 -9.52
N SER A 103 12.25 -11.43 -10.77
CA SER A 103 13.41 -11.52 -11.68
C SER A 103 14.11 -10.17 -11.93
N LYS A 104 13.40 -9.05 -11.77
CA LYS A 104 13.93 -7.69 -11.89
C LYS A 104 14.48 -7.13 -10.57
N GLY A 105 14.68 -7.96 -9.55
CA GLY A 105 15.19 -7.55 -8.25
C GLY A 105 14.19 -6.79 -7.36
N ARG A 106 12.93 -6.62 -7.80
CA ARG A 106 11.91 -5.92 -7.02
C ARG A 106 11.22 -6.87 -6.03
N PRO A 107 11.01 -6.47 -4.76
CA PRO A 107 10.28 -7.28 -3.79
C PRO A 107 8.80 -7.38 -4.17
N ILE A 108 8.24 -8.59 -4.08
CA ILE A 108 6.81 -8.87 -4.22
C ILE A 108 6.24 -9.02 -2.82
N LYS A 109 5.28 -8.16 -2.48
CA LYS A 109 4.64 -8.14 -1.16
C LYS A 109 3.18 -7.69 -1.26
N PRO A 110 2.32 -8.06 -0.30
CA PRO A 110 1.00 -7.48 -0.15
C PRO A 110 1.08 -5.95 0.01
N LYS A 111 0.18 -5.24 -0.66
CA LYS A 111 0.00 -3.78 -0.55
C LYS A 111 -1.22 -3.38 0.26
N THR A 112 -2.11 -4.32 0.56
CA THR A 112 -3.32 -4.09 1.35
C THR A 112 -3.53 -5.20 2.37
N ILE A 113 -4.25 -4.90 3.45
CA ILE A 113 -4.60 -5.88 4.50
C ILE A 113 -5.32 -7.08 3.91
N GLY A 114 -6.21 -6.84 2.92
CA GLY A 114 -6.90 -7.93 2.21
C GLY A 114 -5.93 -8.85 1.47
N GLN A 115 -4.91 -8.28 0.81
CA GLN A 115 -3.86 -9.07 0.16
C GLN A 115 -2.99 -9.84 1.16
N LYS A 116 -2.70 -9.26 2.33
CA LYS A 116 -1.97 -9.95 3.41
C LYS A 116 -2.75 -11.16 3.90
N LYS A 117 -4.03 -10.96 4.27
CA LYS A 117 -4.94 -12.06 4.66
C LYS A 117 -5.06 -13.14 3.58
N TYR A 118 -5.11 -12.73 2.32
CA TYR A 118 -5.14 -13.65 1.19
C TYR A 118 -3.89 -14.53 1.15
N ILE A 119 -2.69 -13.96 1.26
CA ILE A 119 -1.44 -14.72 1.28
C ILE A 119 -1.32 -15.62 2.51
N GLU A 120 -1.68 -15.12 3.70
CA GLU A 120 -1.72 -15.96 4.89
C GLU A 120 -2.66 -17.17 4.72
N SER A 121 -3.79 -16.97 4.05
CA SER A 121 -4.74 -18.05 3.74
C SER A 121 -4.14 -19.06 2.77
N VAL A 122 -3.44 -18.60 1.73
CA VAL A 122 -2.72 -19.46 0.77
C VAL A 122 -1.65 -20.31 1.46
N LEU A 123 -0.96 -19.77 2.46
CA LEU A 123 0.10 -20.48 3.18
C LEU A 123 -0.43 -21.48 4.22
N LYS A 124 -1.60 -21.23 4.80
CA LYS A 124 -2.16 -22.02 5.91
C LYS A 124 -3.15 -23.10 5.48
N ASN A 125 -3.79 -22.94 4.33
CA ASN A 125 -4.89 -23.82 3.89
C ASN A 125 -4.51 -24.62 2.64
N THR A 126 -5.02 -25.85 2.54
CA THR A 126 -4.88 -26.70 1.35
C THR A 126 -5.53 -26.07 0.11
N ILE A 127 -6.68 -25.41 0.29
CA ILE A 127 -7.43 -24.74 -0.77
C ILE A 127 -7.79 -23.32 -0.30
N THR A 128 -7.53 -22.33 -1.15
CA THR A 128 -7.91 -20.92 -0.91
C THR A 128 -8.66 -20.38 -2.12
N ILE A 129 -9.83 -19.79 -1.89
CA ILE A 129 -10.63 -19.12 -2.93
C ILE A 129 -10.42 -17.60 -2.79
N GLY A 130 -9.75 -17.00 -3.78
CA GLY A 130 -9.51 -15.56 -3.81
C GLY A 130 -10.68 -14.80 -4.45
N VAL A 131 -11.52 -14.17 -3.63
CA VAL A 131 -12.61 -13.31 -4.10
C VAL A 131 -12.20 -11.83 -4.01
N GLY A 132 -12.44 -11.07 -5.07
CA GLY A 132 -12.21 -9.62 -5.07
C GLY A 132 -12.16 -9.02 -6.48
N PRO A 133 -12.17 -7.69 -6.61
CA PRO A 133 -12.21 -7.00 -7.90
C PRO A 133 -11.08 -7.42 -8.86
N ALA A 134 -11.30 -7.29 -10.16
CA ALA A 134 -10.24 -7.48 -11.16
C ALA A 134 -9.05 -6.53 -10.89
N GLY A 135 -7.83 -6.93 -11.26
CA GLY A 135 -6.63 -6.08 -11.11
C GLY A 135 -6.07 -5.96 -9.69
N THR A 136 -6.69 -6.58 -8.68
CA THR A 136 -6.24 -6.51 -7.26
C THR A 136 -5.06 -7.42 -6.90
N GLY A 137 -4.38 -8.02 -7.88
CA GLY A 137 -3.16 -8.80 -7.66
C GLY A 137 -3.35 -10.22 -7.11
N LYS A 138 -4.58 -10.75 -7.02
CA LYS A 138 -4.87 -12.11 -6.51
C LYS A 138 -3.99 -13.19 -7.17
N THR A 139 -4.06 -13.32 -8.49
CA THR A 139 -3.26 -14.30 -9.24
C THR A 139 -1.76 -14.04 -9.11
N TYR A 140 -1.35 -12.77 -9.16
CA TYR A 140 0.07 -12.40 -9.07
C TYR A 140 0.69 -12.81 -7.74
N LEU A 141 0.00 -12.52 -6.63
CA LEU A 141 0.45 -12.86 -5.28
C LEU A 141 0.44 -14.38 -5.04
N ALA A 142 -0.56 -15.11 -5.53
CA ALA A 142 -0.59 -16.57 -5.45
C ALA A 142 0.57 -17.22 -6.20
N VAL A 143 0.86 -16.74 -7.42
CA VAL A 143 1.99 -17.22 -8.21
C VAL A 143 3.31 -16.89 -7.50
N ALA A 144 3.44 -15.70 -6.93
CA ALA A 144 4.64 -15.33 -6.15
C ALA A 144 4.87 -16.28 -4.96
N ALA A 145 3.80 -16.65 -4.23
CA ALA A 145 3.87 -17.59 -3.12
C ALA A 145 4.24 -19.01 -3.59
N ALA A 146 3.66 -19.47 -4.71
CA ALA A 146 4.00 -20.77 -5.30
C ALA A 146 5.46 -20.84 -5.75
N VAL A 147 5.97 -19.76 -6.39
CA VAL A 147 7.38 -19.65 -6.79
C VAL A 147 8.30 -19.63 -5.58
N ALA A 148 7.94 -18.93 -4.50
CA ALA A 148 8.70 -18.94 -3.26
C ALA A 148 8.80 -20.35 -2.68
N ALA A 149 7.67 -21.06 -2.53
CA ALA A 149 7.62 -22.43 -2.04
C ALA A 149 8.44 -23.41 -2.91
N PHE A 150 8.40 -23.25 -4.24
CA PHE A 150 9.19 -24.06 -5.16
C PHE A 150 10.69 -23.82 -5.00
N ARG A 151 11.13 -22.55 -4.89
CA ARG A 151 12.54 -22.19 -4.67
C ARG A 151 13.06 -22.69 -3.31
N GLU A 152 12.21 -22.69 -2.30
CA GLU A 152 12.49 -23.23 -0.97
C GLU A 152 12.39 -24.76 -0.89
N ARG A 153 12.12 -25.44 -2.02
CA ARG A 153 11.94 -26.89 -2.11
C ARG A 153 10.82 -27.45 -1.22
N LYS A 154 9.84 -26.61 -0.85
CA LYS A 154 8.62 -27.04 -0.15
C LYS A 154 7.67 -27.80 -1.08
N VAL A 155 7.79 -27.59 -2.40
CA VAL A 155 7.02 -28.27 -3.45
C VAL A 155 7.92 -28.63 -4.62
N ASN A 156 7.59 -29.72 -5.33
CA ASN A 156 8.37 -30.24 -6.46
C ASN A 156 7.86 -29.80 -7.84
N ARG A 157 6.65 -29.25 -7.92
CA ARG A 157 6.02 -28.82 -9.19
C ARG A 157 4.99 -27.73 -8.92
N ILE A 158 4.89 -26.77 -9.84
CA ILE A 158 3.78 -25.80 -9.91
C ILE A 158 2.93 -26.18 -11.12
N ILE A 159 1.61 -26.25 -10.95
CA ILE A 159 0.67 -26.49 -12.03
C ILE A 159 -0.16 -25.22 -12.22
N LEU A 160 -0.10 -24.64 -13.42
CA LEU A 160 -0.90 -23.49 -13.80
C LEU A 160 -1.99 -23.97 -14.76
N THR A 161 -3.25 -23.76 -14.37
CA THR A 161 -4.40 -24.03 -15.22
C THR A 161 -5.03 -22.71 -15.63
N ARG A 162 -5.45 -22.62 -16.90
CA ARG A 162 -6.38 -21.58 -17.34
C ARG A 162 -7.78 -22.19 -17.35
N PRO A 163 -8.83 -21.44 -16.97
CA PRO A 163 -10.19 -21.89 -17.23
C PRO A 163 -10.37 -22.08 -18.75
N ALA A 164 -11.07 -23.13 -19.15
CA ALA A 164 -11.53 -23.25 -20.53
C ALA A 164 -12.53 -22.12 -20.78
N VAL A 165 -12.17 -21.19 -21.67
CA VAL A 165 -13.08 -20.15 -22.15
C VAL A 165 -13.51 -20.62 -23.53
N GLU A 166 -14.73 -21.15 -23.64
CA GLU A 166 -15.35 -21.40 -24.94
C GLU A 166 -15.63 -20.05 -25.59
N ALA A 167 -15.05 -19.85 -26.78
CA ALA A 167 -15.46 -18.78 -27.66
C ALA A 167 -16.83 -19.15 -28.23
N GLY A 168 -17.88 -18.54 -27.67
CA GLY A 168 -19.17 -18.34 -28.34
C GLY A 168 -19.20 -16.97 -28.99
#